data_AF-A0A354TIW2-F1
#
_entry.id   AF-A0A354TIW2-F1
#
_cell.length_a   1.000
_cell.length_b   1.000
_cell.length_c   1.000
_cell.angle_alpha   90.00
_cell.angle_beta   90.00
_cell.angle_gamma   90.00
#
_symmetry.space_group_name_H-M   'P 1'
#
loop_
_entity.id
_entity.type
_entity.pdbx_description
1 polymer ?
#
loop_
_entity_poly.entity_id
_entity_poly.type
_entity_poly.pdbx_seq_one_letter_code
_entity_poly.pdbx_strand_id
1 'polypeptide(L)'
;ADLHIKSQDAPITQITDEGMAQVLKLGSLTKLHLEKVDSIGPAIFSTLARHKSLKTLTIRSCPQLTDTAIAAFKKERPDVTVTR
;
A
#
# COMPACT_ATOMS: atom_id res chain seq x y z
N ALA A 1 9.04 -8.69 6.85
CA ALA A 1 8.21 -7.96 7.82
C ALA A 1 6.81 -7.79 7.26
N ASP A 2 5.78 -7.92 8.10
CA ASP A 2 4.38 -7.70 7.76
C ASP A 2 3.92 -6.39 8.41
N LEU A 3 3.24 -5.53 7.65
CA LEU A 3 2.68 -4.28 8.15
C LEU A 3 1.19 -4.26 7.84
N HIS A 4 0.38 -4.17 8.89
CA HIS A 4 -1.08 -4.09 8.79
C HIS A 4 -1.54 -2.69 9.18
N ILE A 5 -2.20 -2.02 8.25
CA ILE A 5 -2.73 -0.66 8.41
C ILE A 5 -4.24 -0.76 8.34
N LYS A 6 -4.91 -0.33 9.41
CA LYS A 6 -6.36 -0.34 9.52
C LYS A 6 -6.86 0.97 10.13
N SER A 7 -7.80 1.63 9.47
CA SER A 7 -8.33 2.92 9.93
C SER A 7 -9.40 2.84 11.02
N GLN A 8 -9.88 1.63 11.36
CA GLN A 8 -11.11 1.45 12.14
C GLN A 8 -11.00 1.85 13.63
N ASP A 9 -9.81 2.11 14.18
CA ASP A 9 -9.64 2.28 15.64
C ASP A 9 -8.48 3.19 16.10
N ALA A 10 -7.91 4.05 15.25
CA ALA A 10 -6.74 4.83 15.67
C ALA A 10 -6.86 6.35 15.38
N PRO A 11 -6.84 7.22 16.41
CA PRO A 11 -6.81 8.67 16.22
C PRO A 11 -5.46 9.23 15.69
N ILE A 12 -4.51 8.42 15.18
CA ILE A 12 -3.15 8.93 14.88
C ILE A 12 -2.36 8.24 13.76
N THR A 13 -2.96 7.38 12.92
CA THR A 13 -2.28 6.91 11.71
C THR A 13 -3.02 7.37 10.48
N GLN A 14 -3.01 8.70 10.27
CA GLN A 14 -3.19 9.22 8.92
C GLN A 14 -2.01 8.74 8.07
N ILE A 15 -2.14 7.54 7.50
CA ILE A 15 -1.26 7.10 6.43
C ILE A 15 -1.66 7.96 5.24
N THR A 16 -0.98 9.09 5.10
CA THR A 16 -1.00 9.94 3.92
C THR A 16 0.05 9.45 2.93
N ASP A 17 0.12 10.05 1.75
CA ASP A 17 1.22 9.83 0.81
C ASP A 17 2.61 10.02 1.48
N GLU A 18 2.70 10.92 2.47
CA GLU A 18 3.92 11.11 3.28
C GLU A 18 4.18 9.93 4.24
N GLY A 19 3.14 9.37 4.86
CA GLY A 19 3.24 8.16 5.66
C GLY A 19 3.76 6.96 4.85
N MET A 20 3.38 6.86 3.58
CA MET A 20 3.89 5.84 2.66
C MET A 20 5.38 6.01 2.33
N ALA A 21 5.95 7.21 2.45
CA ALA A 21 7.39 7.40 2.32
C ALA A 21 8.17 6.74 3.47
N GLN A 22 7.56 6.55 4.64
CA GLN A 22 8.18 5.77 5.73
C GLN A 22 8.16 4.27 5.41
N VAL A 23 7.14 3.79 4.69
CA VAL A 23 7.09 2.40 4.20
C VAL A 23 8.28 2.09 3.30
N LEU A 24 8.74 3.05 2.48
CA LEU A 24 9.99 2.92 1.70
C LEU A 24 11.26 2.71 2.54
N LYS A 25 11.28 3.21 3.79
CA LYS A 25 12.42 3.01 4.69
C LYS A 25 12.43 1.62 5.31
N LEU A 26 11.31 0.90 5.28
CA LEU A 26 11.19 -0.46 5.77
C LEU A 26 11.73 -1.45 4.73
N GLY A 27 13.04 -1.44 4.48
CA GLY A 27 13.67 -2.28 3.46
C GLY A 27 13.44 -3.79 3.60
N SER A 28 12.97 -4.27 4.76
CA SER A 28 12.59 -5.67 5.01
C SER A 28 11.09 -5.94 4.90
N LEU A 29 10.29 -4.96 4.48
CA LEU A 29 8.84 -5.13 4.33
C LEU A 29 8.53 -6.00 3.12
N THR A 30 7.81 -7.08 3.38
CA THR A 30 7.45 -8.09 2.39
C THR A 30 5.95 -8.13 2.16
N LYS A 31 5.15 -7.78 3.17
CA LYS A 31 3.70 -7.83 3.13
C LYS A 31 3.13 -6.53 3.67
N LEU A 32 2.22 -5.94 2.91
CA LEU A 32 1.51 -4.72 3.29
C LEU A 32 0.01 -4.98 3.20
N HIS A 33 -0.69 -4.76 4.30
CA HIS A 33 -2.14 -4.88 4.38
C HIS A 33 -2.73 -3.50 4.62
N LEU A 34 -3.62 -3.06 3.74
CA LEU A 34 -4.33 -1.79 3.80
C LEU A 34 -5.81 -2.12 3.97
N GLU A 35 -6.40 -1.77 5.11
CA GLU A 35 -7.82 -1.98 5.39
C GLU A 35 -8.52 -0.67 5.76
N LYS A 36 -9.60 -0.34 5.03
CA LYS A 36 -10.43 0.85 5.25
C LYS A 36 -9.67 2.18 5.14
N VAL A 37 -8.61 2.25 4.33
CA VAL A 37 -7.79 3.47 4.23
C VAL A 37 -8.35 4.40 3.16
N ASP A 38 -8.93 5.51 3.59
CA ASP A 38 -9.56 6.52 2.72
C ASP A 38 -8.64 7.71 2.42
N SER A 39 -7.53 7.83 3.14
CA SER A 39 -6.56 8.94 3.07
C SER A 39 -5.47 8.75 2.02
N ILE A 40 -5.39 7.58 1.36
CA ILE A 40 -4.37 7.26 0.36
C ILE A 40 -4.96 7.23 -1.05
N GLY A 41 -4.24 7.83 -2.00
CA GLY A 41 -4.62 7.82 -3.41
C GLY A 41 -3.83 6.83 -4.25
N PRO A 42 -4.06 6.79 -5.57
CA PRO A 42 -3.30 5.97 -6.50
C PRO A 42 -1.81 6.37 -6.61
N ALA A 43 -1.43 7.56 -6.11
CA ALA A 43 -0.03 8.00 -6.07
C ALA A 43 0.87 7.09 -5.20
N ILE A 44 0.30 6.39 -4.22
CA ILE A 44 1.05 5.48 -3.36
C ILE A 44 1.67 4.31 -4.12
N PHE A 45 1.10 3.92 -5.26
CA PHE A 45 1.62 2.82 -6.08
C PHE A 45 2.99 3.16 -6.68
N SER A 46 3.23 4.42 -7.07
CA SER A 46 4.54 4.87 -7.54
C SER A 46 5.60 4.75 -6.44
N THR A 47 5.21 5.03 -5.20
CA THR A 47 6.06 4.85 -4.01
C THR A 47 6.31 3.36 -3.75
N LEU A 48 5.28 2.52 -3.76
CA LEU A 48 5.42 1.07 -3.57
C LEU A 48 6.22 0.41 -4.71
N ALA A 49 6.16 0.95 -5.92
CA ALA A 49 6.88 0.39 -7.07
C ALA A 49 8.40 0.47 -6.86
N ARG A 50 8.86 1.51 -6.17
CA ARG A 50 10.25 1.70 -5.75
C ARG A 50 10.67 0.79 -4.59
N HIS A 51 9.72 0.14 -3.89
CA HIS A 51 10.00 -0.70 -2.74
C HIS A 51 10.48 -2.10 -3.13
N LYS A 52 11.79 -2.35 -3.08
CA LYS A 52 12.42 -3.56 -3.66
C LYS A 52 12.01 -4.89 -3.01
N SER A 53 11.62 -4.89 -1.73
CA SER A 53 11.37 -6.13 -0.97
C SER A 53 9.90 -6.53 -0.87
N LEU A 54 8.98 -5.69 -1.35
CA LEU A 54 7.55 -5.95 -1.22
C LEU A 54 7.18 -7.15 -2.11
N LYS A 55 6.35 -8.05 -1.60
CA LYS A 55 5.90 -9.28 -2.28
C LYS A 55 4.38 -9.41 -2.28
N THR A 56 3.71 -8.90 -1.25
CA THR A 56 2.26 -9.00 -1.11
C THR A 56 1.67 -7.67 -0.71
N LEU A 57 0.62 -7.26 -1.40
CA LEU A 57 -0.18 -6.08 -1.10
C LEU A 57 -1.65 -6.50 -0.99
N THR A 58 -2.25 -6.34 0.18
CA THR A 58 -3.68 -6.61 0.38
C THR A 58 -4.39 -5.28 0.55
N ILE A 59 -5.45 -5.04 -0.23
CA ILE A 59 -6.23 -3.81 -0.20
C ILE A 59 -7.68 -4.18 0.09
N ARG A 60 -8.17 -3.83 1.27
CA ARG A 60 -9.53 -4.13 1.69
C ARG A 60 -10.26 -2.83 1.99
N SER A 61 -11.40 -2.61 1.34
CA SER A 61 -12.26 -1.44 1.64
C SER A 61 -11.55 -0.08 1.49
N CYS A 62 -10.60 0.07 0.57
CA CYS A 62 -9.95 1.35 0.25
C CYS A 62 -10.51 1.92 -1.06
N PRO A 63 -11.54 2.79 -1.04
CA PRO A 63 -12.25 3.23 -2.24
C PRO A 63 -11.41 4.11 -3.18
N GLN A 64 -10.41 4.82 -2.64
CA GLN A 64 -9.52 5.70 -3.40
C GLN A 64 -8.49 4.93 -4.26
N LEU A 65 -8.24 3.65 -3.94
CA LEU A 65 -7.34 2.79 -4.72
C LEU A 65 -8.14 2.11 -5.83
N THR A 66 -8.20 2.78 -6.97
CA THR A 66 -8.93 2.29 -8.14
C THR A 66 -8.28 1.07 -8.78
N ASP A 67 -9.10 0.21 -9.40
CA ASP A 67 -8.62 -0.97 -10.13
C ASP A 67 -7.62 -0.63 -11.22
N THR A 68 -7.79 0.51 -11.89
CA THR A 68 -6.88 1.03 -12.91
C THR A 68 -5.48 1.24 -12.35
N ALA A 69 -5.39 1.85 -11.16
CA ALA A 69 -4.11 2.11 -10.50
C ALA A 69 -3.46 0.80 -10.01
N ILE A 70 -4.26 -0.14 -9.50
CA ILE A 70 -3.79 -1.49 -9.12
C ILE A 70 -3.25 -2.24 -10.35
N ALA A 71 -3.94 -2.17 -11.49
CA ALA A 71 -3.52 -2.83 -12.73
C ALA A 71 -2.21 -2.23 -13.26
N ALA A 72 -2.08 -0.90 -13.23
CA ALA A 72 -0.83 -0.21 -13.57
C ALA A 72 0.31 -0.66 -12.65
N PHE A 73 0.07 -0.72 -11.34
CA PHE A 73 1.06 -1.20 -10.38
C PHE A 73 1.47 -2.65 -10.62
N LYS A 74 0.52 -3.57 -10.89
CA LYS A 74 0.83 -4.96 -11.24
C LYS A 74 1.67 -5.07 -12.51
N LYS A 75 1.49 -4.15 -13.46
CA LYS A 75 2.30 -4.11 -14.69
C LYS A 75 3.73 -3.65 -14.42
N GLU A 76 3.90 -2.70 -13.50
CA GLU A 76 5.21 -2.17 -13.12
C GLU A 76 5.96 -3.12 -12.16
N ARG A 77 5.22 -3.80 -11.29
CA ARG A 77 5.72 -4.77 -10.30
C ARG A 77 4.94 -6.08 -10.38
N PRO A 78 5.15 -6.89 -11.44
CA PRO A 78 4.49 -8.19 -11.60
C PRO A 78 4.93 -9.20 -10.54
N ASP A 79 6.03 -8.92 -9.85
CA ASP A 79 6.55 -9.70 -8.72
C ASP A 79 5.73 -9.51 -7.43
N VAL A 80 4.89 -8.48 -7.35
CA VAL A 80 4.04 -8.21 -6.18
C VAL A 80 2.64 -8.76 -6.41
N THR A 81 2.21 -9.66 -5.53
CA THR A 81 0.84 -10.18 -5.52
C THR A 81 -0.08 -9.16 -4.86
N VAL A 82 -0.97 -8.53 -5.64
CA VAL A 82 -2.01 -7.64 -5.11
C VAL A 82 -3.35 -8.37 -5.01
N THR A 83 -3.89 -8.41 -3.79
CA THR A 83 -5.18 -9.01 -3.43
C THR A 83 -6.12 -7.90 -2.99
N ARG A 84 -7.38 -7.95 -3.44
CA ARG A 84 -8.44 -7.01 -3.08
C ARG A 84 -9.55 -7.73 -2.33
#